data_AF-A0A200QVB8-F1
#
_entry.id   AF-A0A200QVB8-F1
#
_cell.length_a   1.000
_cell.length_b   1.000
_cell.length_c   1.000
_cell.angle_alpha   90.00
_cell.angle_beta   90.00
_cell.angle_gamma   90.00
#
_symmetry.space_group_name_H-M   'P 1'
#
loop_
_entity.id
_entity.type
_entity.pdbx_description
1 polymer ?
#
loop_
_entity_poly.entity_id
_entity_poly.type
_entity_poly.pdbx_seq_one_letter_code
_entity_poly.pdbx_strand_id
1 'polypeptide(L)' 'MGILRSGFQFFLGTACGVYIAQNYNVPNIKKLANTGLLMAKHIEENYRKPKKRDDDE' A
#
# COMPACT_ATOMS: atom_id res chain seq x y z
N MET A 1 -33.19 -9.84 1.42
CA MET A 1 -32.00 -10.63 1.01
C MET A 1 -31.17 -10.88 2.26
N GLY A 2 -30.87 -12.13 2.60
CA GLY A 2 -30.17 -12.46 3.84
C GLY A 2 -28.69 -12.08 3.82
N ILE A 3 -28.10 -11.95 5.01
CA ILE A 3 -26.68 -11.58 5.23
C ILE A 3 -25.73 -12.49 4.45
N LEU A 4 -26.05 -13.78 4.33
CA LEU A 4 -25.25 -14.73 3.54
C LEU A 4 -25.31 -14.44 2.03
N ARG A 5 -26.45 -13.93 1.52
CA ARG A 5 -26.62 -13.62 0.08
C ARG A 5 -25.98 -12.28 -0.30
N SER A 6 -26.01 -11.29 0.60
CA SER A 6 -25.40 -9.97 0.34
C SER A 6 -23.93 -9.89 0.76
N GLY A 7 -23.48 -10.71 1.72
CA GLY A 7 -22.13 -10.67 2.29
C GLY A 7 -21.21 -11.82 1.86
N PHE A 8 -21.63 -12.70 0.95
CA PHE A 8 -20.84 -13.88 0.55
C PHE A 8 -19.40 -13.53 0.13
N GLN A 9 -19.21 -12.49 -0.67
CA GLN A 9 -17.88 -12.03 -1.10
C GLN A 9 -17.00 -11.59 0.07
N PHE A 10 -17.59 -10.97 1.10
CA PHE A 10 -16.87 -10.57 2.30
C PHE A 10 -16.41 -11.77 3.12
N PHE A 11 -17.29 -12.77 3.31
CA PHE A 11 -16.93 -14.01 3.99
C PHE A 11 -15.88 -14.81 3.22
N LEU A 12 -16.03 -14.93 1.89
CA LEU A 12 -15.07 -15.63 1.04
C LEU A 12 -13.71 -14.92 1.07
N GLY A 13 -13.69 -13.59 0.92
CA GLY A 13 -12.47 -12.80 1.02
C GLY A 13 -11.79 -12.92 2.38
N THR A 14 -12.56 -12.94 3.46
CA THR A 14 -12.03 -13.13 4.82
C THR A 14 -11.41 -14.52 4.99
N ALA A 15 -12.10 -15.59 4.56
CA ALA A 15 -11.57 -16.95 4.63
C ALA A 15 -10.29 -17.11 3.81
N CYS A 16 -10.26 -16.57 2.59
CA CYS A 16 -9.05 -16.55 1.75
C CYS A 16 -7.91 -15.76 2.43
N GLY A 17 -8.21 -14.60 3.02
CA GLY A 17 -7.22 -13.78 3.73
C GLY A 17 -6.60 -14.50 4.93
N VAL A 18 -7.43 -15.18 5.73
CA VAL A 18 -6.97 -16.01 6.86
C VAL A 18 -6.08 -17.16 6.38
N TYR A 19 -6.48 -17.86 5.32
CA TYR A 19 -5.67 -18.93 4.73
C TYR A 19 -4.28 -18.42 4.32
N ILE A 20 -4.22 -17.29 3.61
CA ILE A 20 -2.93 -16.70 3.19
C ILE A 20 -2.09 -16.32 4.41
N ALA A 21 -2.70 -15.70 5.43
CA ALA A 21 -1.99 -15.27 6.64
C ALA A 21 -1.41 -16.44 7.45
N GLN A 22 -2.01 -17.62 7.36
CA GLN A 22 -1.53 -18.82 8.05
C GLN A 22 -0.50 -19.62 7.24
N ASN A 23 -0.63 -19.65 5.90
CA ASN A 23 0.18 -20.50 5.03
C ASN A 23 1.39 -19.79 4.42
N TYR A 24 1.47 -18.46 4.55
CA TYR A 24 2.58 -17.67 4.04
C TYR A 24 3.09 -16.69 5.10
N ASN A 25 4.39 -16.39 5.02
CA ASN A 25 4.99 -15.33 5.82
C ASN A 25 4.53 -13.96 5.29
N VAL A 26 3.46 -13.43 5.88
CA VAL A 26 2.93 -12.11 5.50
C VAL A 26 3.88 -11.02 6.01
N PRO A 27 4.40 -10.15 5.13
CA PRO A 27 5.30 -9.09 5.54
C PRO A 27 4.60 -8.09 6.45
N ASN A 28 5.36 -7.48 7.36
CA ASN A 28 4.84 -6.40 8.20
C ASN A 28 4.44 -5.20 7.31
N ILE A 29 3.14 -4.99 7.15
CA ILE A 29 2.57 -3.96 6.27
C ILE A 29 3.03 -2.56 6.67
N LYS A 30 3.20 -2.28 7.96
CA LYS A 30 3.71 -0.99 8.44
C LYS A 30 5.15 -0.75 7.97
N LYS A 31 6.00 -1.78 8.07
CA LYS A 31 7.37 -1.70 7.57
C LYS A 31 7.39 -1.54 6.04
N LEU A 32 6.58 -2.30 5.33
CA LEU A 32 6.45 -2.23 3.88
C LEU A 32 6.01 -0.84 3.42
N ALA A 33 4.99 -0.26 4.05
CA ALA A 33 4.49 1.08 3.75
C ALA A 33 5.56 2.15 4.01
N ASN A 34 6.26 2.08 5.15
CA ASN A 34 7.35 3.00 5.44
C ASN A 34 8.48 2.91 4.41
N THR A 35 8.89 1.69 4.03
CA THR A 35 9.89 1.50 2.97
C THR A 35 9.40 2.04 1.62
N GLY A 36 8.13 1.80 1.28
CA GLY A 36 7.52 2.34 0.06
C GLY A 36 7.53 3.87 0.04
N LEU A 37 7.19 4.53 1.16
CA LEU A 37 7.25 5.98 1.29
C LEU A 37 8.69 6.52 1.14
N LEU A 38 9.67 5.85 1.75
CA LEU A 38 11.08 6.23 1.62
C LEU A 38 11.56 6.08 0.18
N MET A 39 11.21 4.97 -0.50
CA MET A 39 11.54 4.78 -1.92
C MET A 39 10.86 5.83 -2.79
N ALA A 40 9.59 6.14 -2.53
CA ALA A 40 8.86 7.18 -3.25
C ALA A 40 9.52 8.55 -3.08
N LYS A 41 9.95 8.91 -1.87
CA LYS A 41 10.69 10.15 -1.59
C LYS A 41 12.04 10.17 -2.30
N HIS A 42 12.76 9.05 -2.35
CA HIS A 42 14.02 8.97 -3.05
C HIS A 42 13.86 9.14 -4.56
N ILE A 43 12.81 8.55 -5.14
CA ILE A 43 12.43 8.76 -6.54
C ILE A 43 12.05 10.23 -6.75
N GLU A 44 11.22 10.80 -5.88
CA GLU A 44 10.86 12.21 -5.94
C GLU A 44 12.12 13.09 -5.94
N GLU A 45 13.02 12.92 -4.97
CA GLU A 45 14.25 13.71 -4.85
C GLU A 45 15.17 13.58 -6.07
N ASN A 46 15.31 12.37 -6.63
CA ASN A 46 16.16 12.14 -7.79
C ASN A 46 15.59 12.73 -9.09
N TYR A 47 14.27 12.74 -9.25
CA TYR A 47 13.60 13.18 -10.48
C TYR A 47 12.94 14.56 -10.38
N ARG A 48 12.94 15.15 -9.19
CA ARG A 48 12.41 16.49 -8.97
C ARG A 48 13.25 17.49 -9.76
N LYS A 49 12.58 18.25 -10.63
CA LYS A 49 13.21 19.38 -11.31
C LYS A 49 13.80 20.34 -10.27
N PRO A 50 15.06 20.79 -10.43
CA PRO A 50 15.63 21.77 -9.52
C PRO A 50 14.72 23.00 -9.48
N LYS A 51 14.47 23.53 -8.28
CA LYS A 51 13.75 24.80 -8.17
C LYS A 51 14.53 25.85 -8.96
N LYS A 52 13.84 26.59 -9.83
CA LYS A 52 14.41 27.82 -10.39
C LYS A 52 14.77 28.71 -9.20
N ARG A 53 16.00 29.23 -9.20
CA ARG A 53 16.33 30.36 -8.33
C ARG A 53 15.52 31.52 -8.90
N ASP A 54 14.71 32.17 -8.09
CA ASP A 54 14.10 33.46 -8.42
C ASP A 54 15.25 34.48 -8.43
N ASP A 55 16.05 34.46 -9.50
CA ASP A 55 17.18 35.36 -9.78
C ASP A 55 16.93 36.08 -11.12
N ASP A 56 15.66 36.37 -11.42
CA ASP A 56 15.28 37.30 -12.48
C ASP A 56 14.22 38.28 -11.91
N GLU A 57 14.70 39.49 -11.62
CA GLU A 57 14.06 40.76 -11.17
C GLU A 57 13.88 41.04 -9.66
#